data_AF-A0A0B7A5M6-F1
#
_entry.id   AF-A0A0B7A5M6-F1
#
_cell.length_a   1.000
_cell.length_b   1.000
_cell.length_c   1.000
_cell.angle_alpha   90.00
_cell.angle_beta   90.00
_cell.angle_gamma   90.00
#
_symmetry.space_group_name_H-M   'P 1'
#
loop_
_entity.id
_entity.type
_entity.pdbx_description
1 polymer ?
#
loop_
_entity_poly.entity_id
_entity_poly.type
_entity_poly.pdbx_seq_one_letter_code
_entity_poly.pdbx_strand_id
1 'polypeptide(L)'
;MKATRIFHIGECGMHKKSKNCDPMTKVKEAETKLQENEQYLYPDVMSIAGESRIKLRDPKPNGGWGDIRDHKLCKHYFNTTDNR
;
A
#
# COMPACT_ATOMS: atom_id res chain seq x y z
N MET A 1 -7.55 -1.75 -19.86
CA MET A 1 -7.49 -0.63 -18.89
C MET A 1 -6.61 -1.03 -17.71
N LYS A 2 -5.72 -0.16 -17.22
CA LYS A 2 -4.98 -0.38 -15.97
C LYS A 2 -5.69 0.38 -14.85
N ALA A 3 -6.11 -0.28 -13.77
CA ALA A 3 -6.81 0.33 -12.65
C ALA A 3 -6.37 -0.31 -11.31
N THR A 4 -6.38 0.43 -10.20
CA THR A 4 -6.13 -0.16 -8.88
C THR A 4 -7.37 -0.91 -8.39
N ARG A 5 -7.16 -2.00 -7.64
CA ARG A 5 -8.23 -2.76 -6.97
C ARG A 5 -8.22 -2.54 -5.46
N ILE A 6 -7.26 -1.74 -4.97
CA ILE A 6 -7.07 -1.42 -3.56
C ILE A 6 -6.91 0.10 -3.46
N PHE A 7 -7.63 0.70 -2.51
CA PHE A 7 -7.53 2.12 -2.18
C PHE A 7 -6.90 2.28 -0.79
N HIS A 8 -5.96 3.22 -0.67
CA HIS A 8 -5.37 3.58 0.61
C HIS A 8 -6.14 4.77 1.21
N ILE A 9 -6.97 4.51 2.23
CA ILE A 9 -7.84 5.53 2.85
C ILE A 9 -7.14 6.34 3.97
N GLY A 10 -5.96 5.91 4.43
CA GLY A 10 -5.22 6.58 5.49
C GLY A 10 -4.48 7.83 4.98
N GLU A 11 -5.10 8.99 5.02
CA GLU A 11 -4.47 10.24 4.51
C GLU A 11 -4.00 11.21 5.59
N CYS A 12 -4.13 10.86 6.87
CA CYS A 12 -3.70 11.69 7.99
C CYS A 12 -2.68 10.99 8.89
N GLY A 13 -1.73 11.74 9.43
CA GLY A 13 -0.75 11.23 10.39
C GLY A 13 0.58 11.99 10.32
N MET A 14 1.60 11.49 11.02
CA MET A 14 2.90 12.15 11.20
C MET A 14 3.59 12.58 9.90
N HIS A 15 3.34 11.87 8.79
CA HIS A 15 3.97 12.12 7.49
C HIS A 15 3.00 12.66 6.41
N LYS A 16 1.71 12.86 6.73
CA LYS A 16 0.68 13.29 5.77
C LYS A 16 -0.07 14.50 6.32
N LYS A 17 0.02 15.63 5.60
CA LYS A 17 -0.53 16.94 5.99
C LYS A 17 -1.97 17.18 5.52
N SER A 18 -2.79 16.15 5.30
CA SER A 18 -4.17 16.38 4.89
C SER A 18 -4.89 17.19 5.97
N LYS A 19 -5.59 18.26 5.57
CA LYS A 19 -6.44 19.03 6.48
C LYS A 19 -7.71 18.26 6.85
N ASN A 20 -8.14 17.35 5.98
CA ASN A 20 -9.28 16.49 6.24
C ASN A 20 -8.78 15.09 6.63
N CYS A 21 -8.90 14.78 7.91
CA CYS A 21 -8.50 13.50 8.51
C CYS A 21 -9.65 12.51 8.61
N ASP A 22 -10.84 12.86 8.11
CA ASP A 22 -11.99 11.97 8.13
C ASP A 22 -11.83 10.84 7.10
N PRO A 23 -11.68 9.58 7.54
CA PRO A 23 -11.57 8.44 6.62
C PRO A 23 -12.84 8.26 5.77
N MET A 24 -14.01 8.68 6.27
CA MET A 24 -15.28 8.50 5.56
C MET A 24 -15.36 9.32 4.29
N THR A 25 -14.74 10.50 4.28
CA THR A 25 -14.59 11.29 3.05
C THR A 25 -13.88 10.48 1.96
N LYS A 26 -12.81 9.74 2.31
CA LYS A 26 -12.03 8.92 1.38
C LYS A 26 -12.76 7.66 0.93
N VAL A 27 -13.52 7.04 1.84
CA VAL A 27 -14.41 5.93 1.50
C VAL A 27 -15.43 6.39 0.46
N LYS A 28 -16.11 7.51 0.69
CA LYS A 28 -17.09 8.08 -0.24
C LYS A 28 -16.46 8.38 -1.61
N GLU A 29 -15.28 9.00 -1.64
CA GLU A 29 -14.54 9.23 -2.90
C GLU A 29 -14.25 7.93 -3.66
N ALA A 30 -13.87 6.85 -2.96
CA ALA A 30 -13.63 5.56 -3.58
C ALA A 30 -14.93 4.93 -4.10
N GLU A 31 -16.00 4.96 -3.33
CA GLU A 31 -17.32 4.46 -3.73
C GLU A 31 -17.86 5.20 -4.96
N THR A 32 -17.79 6.52 -4.97
CA THR A 32 -18.22 7.34 -6.13
C THR A 32 -17.42 6.96 -7.38
N LYS A 33 -16.08 6.84 -7.27
CA LYS A 33 -15.26 6.41 -8.42
C LYS A 33 -15.60 5.01 -8.92
N LEU A 34 -15.91 4.08 -8.01
CA LEU A 34 -16.33 2.73 -8.38
C LEU A 34 -17.68 2.75 -9.11
N GLN A 35 -18.65 3.50 -8.59
CA GLN A 35 -19.96 3.66 -9.21
C GLN A 35 -19.87 4.30 -10.60
N GLU A 36 -19.10 5.39 -10.75
CA GLU A 36 -18.90 6.05 -12.05
C GLU A 36 -18.23 5.17 -13.11
N ASN A 37 -17.52 4.12 -12.67
CA ASN A 37 -16.76 3.23 -13.54
C ASN A 37 -17.29 1.78 -13.52
N GLU A 38 -18.53 1.57 -13.05
CA GLU A 38 -19.13 0.24 -12.87
C GLU A 38 -19.05 -0.62 -14.14
N GLN A 39 -19.29 -0.01 -15.31
CA GLN A 39 -19.20 -0.64 -16.64
C GLN A 39 -17.82 -1.23 -16.99
N TYR A 40 -16.76 -0.85 -16.27
CA TYR A 40 -15.39 -1.34 -16.49
C TYR A 40 -14.93 -2.31 -15.40
N LEU A 41 -15.77 -2.59 -14.40
CA LEU A 41 -15.52 -3.59 -13.37
C LEU A 41 -15.74 -5.00 -13.94
N TYR A 42 -15.15 -6.00 -13.30
CA TYR A 42 -15.29 -7.43 -13.65
C TYR A 42 -14.97 -7.78 -15.11
N PRO A 43 -13.78 -7.41 -15.64
CA PRO A 43 -13.41 -7.82 -16.99
C PRO A 43 -13.22 -9.34 -17.08
N ASP A 44 -13.80 -9.98 -18.10
CA ASP A 44 -13.66 -11.43 -18.36
C ASP A 44 -12.22 -11.83 -18.68
N VAL A 45 -11.45 -10.90 -19.26
CA VAL A 45 -10.08 -11.14 -19.71
C VAL A 45 -9.18 -9.97 -19.30
N MET A 46 -7.98 -10.31 -18.83
CA MET A 46 -6.92 -9.34 -18.54
C MET A 46 -5.73 -9.57 -19.47
N SER A 47 -5.01 -8.49 -19.79
CA SER A 47 -3.78 -8.55 -20.58
C SER A 47 -2.64 -7.81 -19.89
N ILE A 48 -1.41 -8.28 -20.12
CA ILE A 48 -0.21 -7.61 -19.62
C ILE A 48 0.06 -6.42 -20.53
N ALA A 49 -0.15 -5.21 -20.01
CA ALA A 49 0.01 -3.98 -20.77
C ALA A 49 1.45 -3.42 -20.72
N GLY A 50 2.46 -4.30 -20.72
CA GLY A 50 3.89 -3.99 -20.82
C GLY A 50 4.73 -4.24 -19.56
N GLU A 51 6.04 -4.29 -19.75
CA GLU A 51 7.05 -4.49 -18.69
C GLU A 51 7.72 -3.16 -18.30
N SER A 52 7.97 -2.97 -17.00
CA SER A 52 8.75 -1.83 -16.53
C SER A 52 10.24 -2.05 -16.80
N ARG A 53 10.87 -1.11 -17.50
CA ARG A 53 12.33 -1.10 -17.71
C ARG A 53 13.08 -0.26 -16.69
N ILE A 54 12.41 0.18 -15.63
CA ILE A 54 12.99 1.06 -14.60
C ILE A 54 13.97 0.26 -13.75
N LYS A 55 15.26 0.66 -13.78
CA LYS A 55 16.26 0.18 -12.83
C LYS A 55 16.00 0.84 -11.48
N LEU A 56 15.55 0.07 -10.50
CA LEU A 56 15.37 0.54 -9.13
C LEU A 56 16.75 0.77 -8.50
N ARG A 57 16.89 1.91 -7.80
CA ARG A 57 18.03 2.19 -6.93
C ARG A 57 17.61 1.90 -5.49
N ASP A 58 18.58 1.55 -4.66
CA ASP A 58 18.32 1.41 -3.24
C ASP A 58 17.79 2.73 -2.66
N PRO A 59 16.63 2.71 -1.98
CA PRO A 59 16.08 3.92 -1.39
C PRO A 59 16.96 4.39 -0.24
N LYS A 60 17.01 5.71 -0.02
CA LYS A 60 17.66 6.26 1.17
C LYS A 60 16.90 5.77 2.42
N PRO A 61 17.61 5.32 3.47
CA PRO A 61 16.96 4.86 4.69
C PRO A 61 16.26 6.03 5.40
N ASN A 62 15.00 5.82 5.82
CA ASN A 62 14.22 6.81 6.58
C ASN A 62 14.60 6.87 8.08
N GLY A 63 15.40 5.92 8.57
CA GLY A 63 15.73 5.80 10.00
C GLY A 63 14.61 5.15 10.82
N GLY A 64 14.68 5.30 12.15
CA GLY A 64 13.67 4.78 13.09
C GLY A 64 13.79 3.28 13.44
N TRP A 65 14.74 2.56 12.84
CA TRP A 65 14.97 1.12 13.07
C TRP A 65 16.43 0.82 13.46
N GLY A 66 17.02 1.67 14.31
CA GLY A 66 18.43 1.55 14.72
C GLY A 66 18.64 0.81 16.04
N ASP A 67 17.58 0.59 16.83
CA ASP A 67 17.70 -0.03 18.15
C ASP A 67 17.96 -1.54 18.01
N ILE A 68 19.01 -2.03 18.65
CA ILE A 68 19.39 -3.44 18.58
C ILE A 68 18.33 -4.37 19.19
N ARG A 69 17.47 -3.84 20.07
CA ARG A 69 16.36 -4.58 20.69
C ARG A 69 15.26 -4.85 19.65
N ASP A 70 14.95 -3.87 18.79
CA ASP A 70 13.99 -4.05 17.69
C ASP A 70 14.49 -5.13 16.72
N HIS A 71 15.80 -5.14 16.43
CA HIS A 71 16.40 -6.17 15.57
C HIS A 71 16.33 -7.56 16.18
N LYS A 72 16.66 -7.69 17.48
CA LYS A 72 16.59 -8.97 18.19
C LYS A 72 15.16 -9.50 18.25
N LEU A 73 14.20 -8.63 18.57
CA LEU A 73 12.79 -8.99 18.61
C LEU A 73 12.28 -9.43 17.23
N CYS A 74 12.61 -8.69 16.17
CA CYS A 74 12.25 -9.07 14.81
C CYS A 74 12.80 -10.46 14.43
N LYS A 75 14.09 -10.71 14.66
CA LYS A 75 14.72 -12.01 14.36
C LYS A 75 14.14 -13.16 15.17
N HIS A 76 13.70 -12.91 16.41
CA HIS A 76 13.09 -13.93 17.26
C HIS A 76 11.83 -14.55 16.62
N TYR A 77 10.99 -13.76 15.94
CA TYR A 77 9.78 -14.26 15.29
C TYR A 77 10.08 -15.21 14.13
N PHE A 78 11.20 -15.03 13.41
CA PHE A 78 11.60 -15.94 12.34
C PHE A 78 12.23 -17.22 12.87
N ASN A 79 13.02 -17.12 13.95
CA ASN A 79 13.74 -18.26 14.51
C ASN A 79 12.85 -19.19 15.34
N THR A 80 11.70 -18.70 15.83
CA THR A 80 10.75 -19.53 16.61
C THR A 80 9.75 -20.28 15.75
N THR A 81 9.51 -19.84 14.51
CA THR A 81 8.65 -20.54 13.55
C THR A 81 9.31 -21.76 12.89
N ASP A 82 10.63 -21.89 12.94
CA ASP A 82 11.37 -23.07 12.43
C ASP A 82 11.32 -24.29 13.39
N ASN A 83 10.77 -24.13 14.59
CA ASN A 83 10.59 -25.20 15.59
C ASN A 83 9.13 -25.68 15.71
N ARG A 84 8.31 -25.49 14.67
CA ARG A 84 6.95 -26.04 14.56
C ARG A 84 6.80 -26.93 13.34
#